data_AF-A0A3B9ESG4-F1
#
_entry.id   AF-A0A3B9ESG4-F1
#
_cell.length_a   1.000
_cell.length_b   1.000
_cell.length_c   1.000
_cell.angle_alpha   90.00
_cell.angle_beta   90.00
_cell.angle_gamma   90.00
#
_symmetry.space_group_name_H-M   'P 1'
#
loop_
_entity.id
_entity.type
_entity.pdbx_description
1 polymer ?
#
loop_
_entity_poly.entity_id
_entity_poly.type
_entity_poly.pdbx_seq_one_letter_code
_entity_poly.pdbx_strand_id
1 'polypeptide(L)'
;MINDQTPVYINLHGDGGMPGNEPPEPLIKRCWHGREKLWIVFWAYGVFGTGGIIASCLAMIFIGLQVGLVFAPQDTHGGYIGSLVGMALGAAMALPYLIWMTVSLYRCAPNCETKIWGRLVQGWLVAQWLGIAMLIHNYAHLIKF
;
A
#
# COMPACT_ATOMS: atom_id res chain seq x y z
N MET A 1 48.86 -2.09 14.96
CA MET A 1 47.87 -1.87 16.03
C MET A 1 46.68 -1.17 15.39
N ILE A 2 45.66 -1.92 14.99
CA ILE A 2 44.44 -1.40 14.35
C ILE A 2 43.47 -1.08 15.48
N ASN A 3 43.09 0.19 15.58
CA ASN A 3 42.13 0.69 16.55
C ASN A 3 40.72 0.31 16.06
N ASP A 4 40.30 -0.91 16.37
CA ASP A 4 39.00 -1.47 15.97
C ASP A 4 37.94 -1.13 17.03
N GLN A 5 37.60 0.16 17.15
CA GLN A 5 36.46 0.61 17.94
C GLN A 5 35.21 0.63 17.05
N THR A 6 34.68 -0.55 16.76
CA THR A 6 33.27 -0.65 16.37
C THR A 6 32.44 -0.33 17.63
N PRO A 7 31.52 0.65 17.59
CA PRO A 7 30.71 0.98 18.75
C PRO A 7 29.84 -0.24 19.10
N VAL A 8 30.05 -0.79 20.30
CA VAL A 8 29.25 -1.86 20.87
C VAL A 8 27.87 -1.28 21.18
N TYR A 9 26.87 -1.62 20.37
CA TYR A 9 25.48 -1.28 20.66
C TYR A 9 24.98 -2.19 21.79
N ILE A 10 24.90 -1.65 23.00
CA ILE A 10 24.24 -2.30 24.13
C ILE A 10 22.74 -2.28 23.83
N ASN A 11 22.18 -3.44 23.47
CA ASN A 11 20.76 -3.60 23.27
C ASN A 11 20.06 -3.56 24.65
N LEU A 12 19.54 -2.38 25.02
CA LEU A 12 18.83 -2.14 26.29
C LEU A 12 17.47 -2.85 26.36
N HIS A 13 17.06 -3.58 25.32
CA HIS A 13 15.77 -4.29 25.26
C HIS A 13 15.86 -5.79 25.56
N GLY A 14 16.98 -6.27 26.09
CA GLY A 14 17.00 -7.53 26.85
C GLY A 14 16.78 -8.83 26.06
N ASP A 15 16.86 -8.81 24.73
CA ASP A 15 16.61 -10.02 23.91
C ASP A 15 17.81 -10.98 23.80
N GLY A 16 18.94 -10.70 24.46
CA GLY A 16 20.04 -11.67 24.66
C GLY A 16 20.70 -12.27 23.41
N GLY A 17 20.31 -11.85 22.21
CA GLY A 17 20.80 -12.39 20.94
C GLY A 17 22.19 -11.86 20.58
N MET A 18 23.06 -12.75 20.09
CA MET A 18 24.33 -12.35 19.49
C MET A 18 24.09 -11.40 18.30
N PRO A 19 24.93 -10.37 18.10
CA PRO A 19 24.81 -9.45 16.97
C PRO A 19 24.87 -10.23 15.65
N GLY A 20 23.78 -10.17 14.89
CA GLY A 20 23.63 -10.91 13.63
C GLY A 20 22.52 -11.97 13.60
N ASN A 21 21.90 -12.28 14.75
CA ASN A 21 20.79 -13.25 14.85
C ASN A 21 19.41 -12.59 14.94
N GLU A 22 19.30 -11.31 14.59
CA GLU A 22 18.00 -10.62 14.55
C GLU A 22 17.14 -11.23 13.44
N PRO A 23 15.89 -11.67 13.72
CA PRO A 23 15.01 -12.14 12.68
C PRO A 23 14.86 -11.04 11.62
N PRO A 24 14.90 -11.38 10.32
CA PRO A 24 14.83 -10.38 9.27
C PRO A 24 13.58 -9.53 9.50
N GLU A 25 13.77 -8.22 9.66
CA GLU A 25 12.66 -7.32 9.95
C GLU A 25 11.54 -7.51 8.91
N PRO A 26 10.27 -7.42 9.33
CA PRO A 26 9.16 -7.60 8.41
C PRO A 26 9.28 -6.63 7.22
N LEU A 27 9.10 -7.16 6.01
CA LEU A 27 9.30 -6.43 4.76
C LEU A 27 8.51 -5.11 4.72
N ILE A 28 7.30 -5.11 5.30
CA ILE A 28 6.44 -3.91 5.44
C ILE A 28 7.16 -2.80 6.20
N LYS A 29 7.85 -3.14 7.30
CA LYS A 29 8.61 -2.20 8.11
C LYS A 29 9.86 -1.74 7.37
N ARG A 30 10.58 -2.63 6.68
CA ARG A 30 11.78 -2.27 5.90
C ARG A 30 11.46 -1.30 4.75
N CYS A 31 10.39 -1.55 4.00
CA CYS A 31 9.90 -0.67 2.94
C CYS A 31 9.50 0.71 3.48
N TRP A 32 8.78 0.73 4.61
CA TRP A 32 8.35 1.99 5.24
C TRP A 32 9.55 2.84 5.73
N HIS A 33 10.67 2.22 6.09
CA HIS A 33 11.89 2.94 6.49
C HIS A 33 12.81 3.30 5.31
N GLY A 34 12.45 2.96 4.07
CA GLY A 34 13.27 3.31 2.90
C GLY A 34 14.50 2.42 2.70
N ARG A 35 14.63 1.32 3.44
CA ARG A 35 15.82 0.44 3.40
C ARG A 35 15.81 -0.58 2.26
N GLU A 36 14.72 -0.67 1.51
CA GLU A 36 14.55 -1.65 0.42
C GLU A 36 14.89 -1.07 -0.96
N LYS A 37 15.22 -1.96 -1.90
CA LYS A 37 15.52 -1.57 -3.29
C LYS A 37 14.28 -1.03 -3.99
N LEU A 38 14.40 0.16 -4.59
CA LEU A 38 13.30 0.83 -5.29
C LEU A 38 12.58 -0.06 -6.32
N TRP A 39 13.34 -0.83 -7.11
CA TRP A 39 12.78 -1.72 -8.13
C TRP A 39 11.82 -2.77 -7.56
N ILE A 40 12.16 -3.35 -6.40
CA ILE A 40 11.31 -4.36 -5.74
C ILE A 40 10.02 -3.69 -5.26
N VAL A 41 10.14 -2.54 -4.60
CA VAL A 41 8.98 -1.78 -4.10
C VAL A 41 8.06 -1.37 -5.25
N PHE A 42 8.61 -0.93 -6.37
CA PHE A 42 7.84 -0.50 -7.54
C PHE A 42 7.13 -1.66 -8.26
N TRP A 43 7.83 -2.74 -8.60
CA TRP A 43 7.20 -3.84 -9.36
C TRP A 43 6.37 -4.77 -8.48
N ALA A 44 6.95 -5.31 -7.41
CA ALA A 44 6.28 -6.31 -6.59
C ALA A 44 5.10 -5.72 -5.83
N TYR A 45 5.29 -4.54 -5.23
CA TYR A 45 4.23 -3.91 -4.46
C TYR A 45 3.46 -2.92 -5.34
N GLY A 46 4.13 -1.98 -6.00
CA GLY A 46 3.46 -0.98 -6.83
C GLY A 46 2.62 -1.59 -7.96
N VAL A 47 3.15 -2.49 -8.79
CA VAL A 47 2.40 -3.07 -9.91
C VAL A 47 1.56 -4.27 -9.46
N PHE A 48 2.18 -5.32 -8.93
CA PHE A 48 1.44 -6.53 -8.56
C PHE A 48 0.54 -6.34 -7.34
N GLY A 49 1.01 -5.65 -6.30
CA GLY A 49 0.21 -5.34 -5.13
C GLY A 49 -1.01 -4.49 -5.47
N THR A 50 -0.87 -3.46 -6.31
CA THR A 50 -2.01 -2.65 -6.74
C THR A 50 -2.99 -3.46 -7.59
N GLY A 51 -2.49 -4.32 -8.48
CA GLY A 51 -3.33 -5.26 -9.22
C GLY A 51 -4.14 -6.18 -8.30
N GLY A 52 -3.51 -6.74 -7.28
CA GLY A 52 -4.17 -7.58 -6.26
C GLY A 52 -5.21 -6.82 -5.44
N ILE A 53 -4.92 -5.58 -5.04
CA ILE A 53 -5.86 -4.72 -4.31
C ILE A 53 -7.07 -4.36 -5.20
N ILE A 54 -6.85 -3.99 -6.46
CA ILE A 54 -7.95 -3.70 -7.39
C ILE A 54 -8.81 -4.96 -7.61
N ALA A 55 -8.18 -6.10 -7.87
CA ALA A 55 -8.90 -7.36 -8.07
C ALA A 55 -9.73 -7.76 -6.84
N SER A 56 -9.17 -7.62 -5.63
CA SER A 56 -9.88 -7.92 -4.38
C SER A 56 -11.00 -6.92 -4.08
N CYS A 57 -10.82 -5.63 -4.38
CA CYS A 57 -11.90 -4.64 -4.30
C CYS A 57 -13.06 -4.98 -5.25
N LEU A 58 -12.76 -5.31 -6.51
CA LEU A 58 -13.78 -5.74 -7.48
C LEU A 58 -14.47 -7.03 -7.04
N ALA A 59 -13.72 -7.99 -6.49
CA ALA A 59 -14.28 -9.22 -5.96
C ALA A 59 -15.23 -8.94 -4.77
N MET A 60 -14.87 -8.06 -3.84
CA MET A 60 -15.74 -7.69 -2.71
C MET A 60 -17.04 -7.00 -3.17
N ILE A 61 -16.96 -6.11 -4.15
CA ILE A 61 -18.15 -5.47 -4.75
C ILE A 61 -19.04 -6.53 -5.40
N PHE A 62 -18.44 -7.44 -6.18
CA PHE A 62 -19.17 -8.51 -6.85
C PHE A 62 -19.81 -9.50 -5.87
N ILE A 63 -19.08 -9.95 -4.85
CA ILE A 63 -19.60 -10.83 -3.81
C ILE A 63 -20.73 -10.12 -3.05
N GLY A 64 -20.54 -8.85 -2.66
CA GLY A 64 -21.56 -8.05 -2.01
C GLY A 64 -22.85 -7.95 -2.82
N LEU A 65 -22.73 -7.71 -4.13
CA LEU A 65 -23.86 -7.70 -5.06
C LEU A 65 -24.59 -9.05 -5.07
N GLN A 66 -23.86 -10.17 -5.24
CA GLN A 66 -24.46 -11.51 -5.29
C GLN A 66 -25.16 -11.87 -3.99
N VAL A 67 -24.52 -11.60 -2.85
CA VAL A 67 -25.08 -11.83 -1.52
C VAL A 67 -26.37 -11.03 -1.35
N GLY A 68 -26.37 -9.74 -1.70
CA GLY A 68 -27.56 -8.89 -1.64
C GLY A 68 -28.73 -9.41 -2.48
N LEU A 69 -28.45 -9.94 -3.67
CA LEU A 69 -29.45 -10.53 -4.56
C LEU A 69 -29.95 -11.90 -4.08
N VAL A 70 -29.14 -12.70 -3.38
CA VAL A 70 -29.57 -13.99 -2.83
C VAL A 70 -30.58 -13.80 -1.68
N PHE A 71 -30.39 -12.79 -0.84
CA PHE A 71 -31.27 -12.53 0.30
C PHE A 71 -32.55 -11.75 -0.06
N ALA A 72 -32.52 -10.96 -1.14
CA ALA A 72 -33.69 -10.24 -1.64
C ALA A 72 -33.76 -10.32 -3.17
N PRO A 73 -34.09 -11.49 -3.76
CA PRO A 73 -34.02 -11.72 -5.20
C PRO A 73 -35.05 -10.94 -6.01
N GLN A 74 -36.11 -10.46 -5.36
CA GLN A 74 -37.22 -9.74 -5.97
C GLN A 74 -36.96 -8.22 -6.00
N ASP A 75 -36.11 -7.71 -5.09
CA ASP A 75 -35.88 -6.29 -4.87
C ASP A 75 -34.45 -5.92 -5.26
N THR A 76 -34.30 -5.12 -6.32
CA THR A 76 -33.01 -4.57 -6.77
C THR A 76 -32.27 -3.78 -5.69
N HIS A 77 -32.99 -3.35 -4.65
CA HIS A 77 -32.43 -2.66 -3.49
C HIS A 77 -31.48 -3.56 -2.67
N GLY A 78 -31.74 -4.86 -2.56
CA GLY A 78 -30.87 -5.79 -1.82
C GLY A 78 -29.48 -5.91 -2.44
N GLY A 79 -29.42 -6.06 -3.76
CA GLY A 79 -28.17 -6.06 -4.52
C GLY A 79 -27.41 -4.73 -4.41
N TYR A 80 -28.13 -3.60 -4.48
CA TYR A 80 -27.54 -2.26 -4.31
C TYR A 80 -26.86 -2.09 -2.95
N ILE A 81 -27.56 -2.40 -1.85
CA ILE A 81 -27.00 -2.32 -0.49
C ILE A 81 -25.81 -3.26 -0.33
N GLY A 82 -25.91 -4.49 -0.84
CA GLY A 82 -24.81 -5.45 -0.82
C GLY A 82 -23.56 -4.94 -1.54
N SER A 83 -23.72 -4.32 -2.72
CA SER A 83 -22.61 -3.72 -3.46
C SER A 83 -21.99 -2.51 -2.74
N LEU A 84 -22.80 -1.68 -2.06
CA LEU A 84 -22.34 -0.55 -1.25
C LEU A 84 -21.46 -1.02 -0.09
N VAL A 85 -21.87 -2.09 0.61
CA VAL A 85 -21.08 -2.71 1.68
C VAL A 85 -19.77 -3.25 1.12
N GLY A 86 -19.81 -3.96 -0.01
CA GLY A 86 -18.61 -4.45 -0.70
C GLY A 86 -17.64 -3.32 -1.09
N MET A 87 -18.16 -2.19 -1.55
CA MET A 87 -17.36 -1.01 -1.89
C MET A 87 -16.74 -0.37 -0.64
N ALA A 88 -17.48 -0.24 0.46
CA ALA A 88 -16.97 0.30 1.71
C ALA A 88 -15.83 -0.55 2.28
N LEU A 89 -15.97 -1.88 2.25
CA LEU A 89 -14.91 -2.82 2.66
C LEU A 89 -13.67 -2.74 1.74
N GLY A 90 -13.89 -2.65 0.42
CA GLY A 90 -12.83 -2.41 -0.54
C GLY A 90 -12.06 -1.12 -0.25
N ALA A 91 -12.76 -0.02 0.01
CA ALA A 91 -12.15 1.25 0.37
C ALA A 91 -11.36 1.18 1.69
N ALA A 92 -11.90 0.51 2.71
CA ALA A 92 -11.24 0.32 4.00
C ALA A 92 -9.91 -0.44 3.89
N MET A 93 -9.77 -1.34 2.90
CA MET A 93 -8.52 -2.06 2.62
C MET A 93 -7.59 -1.27 1.69
N ALA A 94 -8.14 -0.62 0.65
CA ALA A 94 -7.34 0.10 -0.34
C ALA A 94 -6.67 1.36 0.24
N LEU A 95 -7.31 2.07 1.17
CA LEU A 95 -6.77 3.30 1.75
C LEU A 95 -5.46 3.08 2.55
N PRO A 96 -5.39 2.15 3.53
CA PRO A 96 -4.13 1.84 4.20
C PRO A 96 -3.03 1.41 3.24
N TYR A 97 -3.39 0.61 2.23
CA TYR A 97 -2.45 0.17 1.21
C TYR A 97 -1.89 1.34 0.40
N LEU A 98 -2.73 2.25 -0.08
CA LEU A 98 -2.30 3.44 -0.84
C LEU A 98 -1.37 4.34 -0.03
N ILE A 99 -1.68 4.54 1.26
CA ILE A 99 -0.83 5.30 2.19
C ILE A 99 0.53 4.60 2.33
N TRP A 100 0.53 3.31 2.61
CA TRP A 100 1.75 2.51 2.77
C TRP A 100 2.60 2.49 1.52
N MET A 101 1.99 2.29 0.36
CA MET A 101 2.68 2.25 -0.92
C MET A 101 3.31 3.62 -1.22
N THR A 102 2.55 4.71 -1.06
CA THR A 102 3.02 6.09 -1.30
C THR A 102 4.24 6.42 -0.45
N VAL A 103 4.17 6.14 0.86
CA VAL A 103 5.28 6.39 1.79
C VAL A 103 6.48 5.52 1.45
N SER A 104 6.25 4.24 1.14
CA SER A 104 7.31 3.29 0.81
C SER A 104 8.06 3.70 -0.45
N LEU A 105 7.37 4.05 -1.54
CA LEU A 105 8.03 4.51 -2.77
C LEU A 105 8.76 5.84 -2.58
N TYR A 106 8.16 6.79 -1.86
CA TYR A 106 8.81 8.07 -1.62
C TYR A 106 10.11 7.92 -0.81
N ARG A 107 10.09 7.09 0.25
CA ARG A 107 11.25 6.85 1.10
C ARG A 107 12.29 5.92 0.47
N CYS A 108 11.88 4.99 -0.40
CA CYS A 108 12.80 4.11 -1.13
C CYS A 108 13.37 4.76 -2.41
N ALA A 109 12.82 5.88 -2.88
CA ALA A 109 13.30 6.61 -4.07
C ALA A 109 14.82 6.89 -4.09
N PRO A 110 15.46 7.32 -2.99
CA PRO A 110 16.91 7.53 -2.96
C PRO A 110 17.72 6.21 -2.97
N ASN A 111 17.11 5.07 -2.65
CA ASN A 111 17.76 3.76 -2.58
C ASN A 111 17.74 3.04 -3.94
N CYS A 112 18.26 3.71 -4.96
CA CYS A 112 18.38 3.19 -6.32
C CYS A 112 19.81 3.39 -6.85
N GLU A 113 20.24 2.51 -7.76
CA GLU A 113 21.58 2.59 -8.37
C GLU A 113 21.79 3.89 -9.17
N THR A 114 20.69 4.51 -9.63
CA THR A 114 20.73 5.65 -10.55
C THR A 114 19.73 6.73 -10.12
N LYS A 115 20.25 7.93 -9.82
CA LYS A 115 19.47 9.09 -9.34
C LYS A 115 18.34 9.56 -10.27
N ILE A 116 18.35 9.11 -11.53
CA ILE A 116 17.30 9.41 -12.52
C ILE A 116 16.03 8.64 -12.18
N TRP A 117 16.14 7.36 -11.83
CA TRP A 117 14.99 6.51 -11.54
C TRP A 117 14.25 6.94 -10.27
N GLY A 118 14.98 7.35 -9.23
CA GLY A 118 14.37 7.94 -8.04
C GLY A 118 13.52 9.17 -8.36
N ARG A 119 14.02 10.08 -9.22
CA ARG A 119 13.27 11.27 -9.66
C ARG A 119 12.06 10.92 -10.53
N LEU A 120 12.18 9.94 -11.43
CA LEU A 120 11.07 9.49 -12.26
C LEU A 120 9.94 8.90 -11.41
N VAL A 121 10.25 8.07 -10.41
CA VAL A 121 9.25 7.49 -9.51
C VAL A 121 8.58 8.56 -8.66
N GLN A 122 9.33 9.54 -8.15
CA GLN A 122 8.75 10.68 -7.43
C GLN A 122 7.82 11.51 -8.33
N GLY A 123 8.23 11.79 -9.57
CA GLY A 123 7.37 12.48 -10.54
C GLY A 123 6.10 11.69 -10.88
N TRP A 124 6.23 10.39 -11.06
CA TRP A 124 5.08 9.50 -11.29
C TRP A 124 4.11 9.47 -10.09
N LEU A 125 4.64 9.40 -8.87
CA LEU A 125 3.83 9.51 -7.64
C LEU A 125 3.03 10.80 -7.59
N VAL A 126 3.65 11.95 -7.89
CA VAL A 126 2.97 13.25 -7.93
C VAL A 126 1.88 13.26 -9.00
N ALA A 127 2.17 12.76 -10.20
CA ALA A 127 1.20 12.64 -11.28
C ALA A 127 0.00 11.76 -10.88
N GLN A 128 0.25 10.65 -10.19
CA GLN A 128 -0.80 9.76 -9.69
C GLN A 128 -1.72 10.46 -8.69
N TRP A 129 -1.16 11.17 -7.71
CA TRP A 129 -1.95 11.93 -6.74
C TRP A 129 -2.72 13.09 -7.38
N LEU A 130 -2.14 13.77 -8.37
CA LEU A 130 -2.86 14.77 -9.18
C LEU A 130 -4.04 14.14 -9.93
N GLY A 131 -3.84 12.97 -10.54
CA GLY A 131 -4.92 12.24 -11.21
C GLY A 131 -6.05 11.85 -10.25
N ILE A 132 -5.71 11.36 -9.04
CA ILE A 132 -6.70 11.05 -8.01
C ILE A 132 -7.46 12.31 -7.56
N ALA A 133 -6.76 13.44 -7.36
CA ALA A 133 -7.39 14.69 -6.98
C ALA A 133 -8.36 15.20 -8.07
N MET A 134 -7.97 15.10 -9.34
CA MET A 134 -8.84 15.44 -10.48
C MET A 134 -10.05 14.52 -10.56
N LEU A 135 -9.87 13.21 -10.33
CA LEU A 135 -10.97 12.24 -10.25
C LEU A 135 -11.95 12.67 -9.15
N ILE A 136 -11.47 12.89 -7.92
CA ILE A 136 -12.32 13.29 -6.81
C ILE A 136 -13.07 14.59 -7.14
N HIS A 137 -12.39 15.60 -7.69
CA HIS A 137 -13.04 16.85 -8.10
C HIS A 137 -14.14 16.63 -9.13
N ASN A 138 -13.86 15.84 -10.17
CA ASN A 138 -14.83 15.53 -11.22
C ASN A 138 -16.02 14.74 -10.70
N TYR A 139 -15.86 13.83 -9.73
CA TYR A 139 -16.96 13.01 -9.21
C TYR A 139 -17.58 13.58 -7.92
N ALA A 140 -17.02 14.62 -7.31
CA ALA A 140 -17.51 15.21 -6.06
C ALA A 140 -18.97 15.69 -6.15
N HIS A 141 -19.40 16.15 -7.33
CA HIS A 141 -20.79 16.58 -7.52
C HIS A 141 -21.80 15.43 -7.49
N LEU A 142 -21.36 14.19 -7.73
CA LEU A 142 -22.19 12.97 -7.68
C LEU A 142 -22.33 12.40 -6.27
N ILE A 143 -21.54 12.89 -5.30
CA ILE A 143 -21.54 12.44 -3.89
C ILE A 143 -22.48 13.31 -3.02
N LYS A 144 -23.19 14.27 -3.63
CA LYS A 144 -24.21 15.06 -2.93
C LYS A 144 -25.44 14.19 -2.67
N PHE A 145 -25.58 13.73 -1.42
CA PHE A 145 -26.82 13.18 -0.85
C PHE A 145 -27.82 14.29 -0.54
#